data_AF-A0A6C1TWM1-F1
#
_entry.id   AF-A0A6C1TWM1-F1
#
_cell.length_a   1.000
_cell.length_b   1.000
_cell.length_c   1.000
_cell.angle_alpha   90.00
_cell.angle_beta   90.00
_cell.angle_gamma   90.00
#
_symmetry.space_group_name_H-M   'P 1'
#
loop_
_entity.id
_entity.type
_entity.pdbx_description
1 polymer ?
#
loop_
_entity_poly.entity_id
_entity_poly.type
_entity_poly.pdbx_seq_one_letter_code
_entity_poly.pdbx_strand_id
1 'polypeptide(L)'
;MAHSASRGVLGLTIHFTFQGENMRTSLSRAAVAAFLCTATALTVTSGPHALIASAEPAVHETQSDLPNLIKNPGASDRVLIASHRGDWRDAPENSLAAIENAIANGAEIIELDVHLSSDGIPVLMHDDAIDRTTREEGRVDAYTAEALGEIRLLNHMGGDDNAELTSETIPTLEQAIELIDGRAVINIDKGWAARHEIVEVLERTGTQNLTIMKGAPSVEEATDFMRAYPDVHYAHILNQNSADAFAFPADATPEVWEVVFPNGTEPQAQPEFLDALSQSGHVWINSLWESLAAGNTDEASLRDSTDLGWQNLVDNYSASIIQTDNVAAMNYWRAGGAMSLWEQLPDERSIRIQPETSINEDKSEDNDENLCAATSPQYERVDVCDGSTFNHTRNALALAHTTPGEIVTMQFDVETAGTYEVVVRTGGQHADAGKIQFYWNDQPGAFHDVRHTSHLGIFMQDVVETREFVAGTQTVTMVLPAGYRQYFNLDYVQLNRIEDPAPNQPGQSSHLSSLSSSLSSTS
;
A
#
# COMPACT_ATOMS: atom_id res chain seq x y z
N MET A 1 47.16 -22.39 -15.54
CA MET A 1 46.47 -22.05 -14.27
C MET A 1 44.98 -22.07 -14.54
N ALA A 2 44.15 -22.37 -13.53
CA ALA A 2 42.68 -22.37 -13.58
C ALA A 2 42.00 -23.19 -14.70
N HIS A 3 41.20 -24.17 -14.29
CA HIS A 3 40.04 -24.63 -15.04
C HIS A 3 38.82 -24.49 -14.14
N SER A 4 37.77 -23.87 -14.67
CA SER A 4 36.39 -24.05 -14.20
C SER A 4 35.58 -24.57 -15.38
N ALA A 5 34.64 -25.47 -15.13
CA ALA A 5 33.94 -26.20 -16.19
C ALA A 5 32.59 -25.55 -16.51
N SER A 6 32.30 -25.36 -17.79
CA SER A 6 30.97 -24.97 -18.23
C SER A 6 29.99 -26.15 -18.06
N ARG A 7 28.94 -25.95 -17.27
CA ARG A 7 27.65 -26.60 -17.51
C ARG A 7 26.86 -25.70 -18.46
N GLY A 8 26.36 -26.26 -19.55
CA GLY A 8 25.53 -25.50 -20.49
C GLY A 8 24.16 -25.22 -19.87
N VAL A 9 23.81 -23.95 -19.72
CA VAL A 9 22.41 -23.50 -19.63
C VAL A 9 21.83 -23.52 -21.05
N LEU A 10 20.54 -23.85 -21.18
CA LEU A 10 19.81 -23.68 -22.43
C LEU A 10 19.60 -22.19 -22.67
N GLY A 11 20.46 -21.58 -23.50
CA GLY A 11 20.29 -20.19 -23.90
C GLY A 11 19.04 -20.00 -24.75
N LEU A 12 18.20 -19.03 -24.37
CA LEU A 12 17.06 -18.59 -25.14
C LEU A 12 17.55 -17.93 -26.44
N THR A 13 17.09 -18.41 -27.60
CA THR A 13 17.47 -17.84 -28.90
C THR A 13 16.48 -16.74 -29.29
N ILE A 14 16.81 -15.49 -28.99
CA ILE A 14 16.03 -14.32 -29.43
C ILE A 14 16.12 -14.20 -30.97
N HIS A 15 14.96 -14.10 -31.63
CA HIS A 15 14.86 -14.03 -33.09
C HIS A 15 14.31 -12.67 -33.56
N PHE A 16 15.21 -11.69 -33.73
CA PHE A 16 14.88 -10.43 -34.39
C PHE A 16 14.57 -10.64 -35.88
N THR A 17 13.47 -10.05 -36.36
CA THR A 17 13.06 -10.12 -37.77
C THR A 17 12.82 -8.72 -38.34
N PHE A 18 13.89 -8.08 -38.83
CA PHE A 18 13.80 -6.80 -39.55
C PHE A 18 13.62 -7.05 -41.06
N GLN A 19 12.65 -6.38 -41.70
CA GLN A 19 12.50 -6.43 -43.16
C GLN A 19 13.35 -5.36 -43.85
N GLY A 20 14.49 -5.78 -44.41
CA GLY A 20 15.33 -5.01 -45.32
C GLY A 20 16.01 -5.93 -46.34
N GLU A 21 16.15 -5.51 -47.59
CA GLU A 21 16.59 -6.39 -48.67
C GLU A 21 18.13 -6.49 -48.85
N ASN A 22 18.54 -7.57 -49.54
CA ASN A 22 19.75 -7.71 -50.38
C ASN A 22 21.12 -8.14 -49.78
N MET A 23 21.37 -9.46 -49.89
CA MET A 23 22.37 -10.07 -50.81
C MET A 23 23.82 -10.44 -50.35
N ARG A 24 23.96 -11.74 -49.96
CA ARG A 24 25.02 -12.75 -50.36
C ARG A 24 26.44 -12.85 -49.69
N THR A 25 26.87 -14.12 -49.62
CA THR A 25 28.26 -14.71 -49.60
C THR A 25 29.16 -14.56 -48.35
N SER A 26 30.08 -15.50 -47.98
CA SER A 26 30.16 -16.99 -48.10
C SER A 26 31.46 -17.58 -47.46
N LEU A 27 31.39 -18.77 -46.81
CA LEU A 27 32.48 -19.76 -46.53
C LEU A 27 33.64 -19.34 -45.55
N SER A 28 34.44 -20.22 -44.88
CA SER A 28 34.26 -21.60 -44.35
C SER A 28 35.50 -22.15 -43.57
N ARG A 29 35.32 -22.93 -42.47
CA ARG A 29 36.24 -23.98 -41.89
C ARG A 29 37.65 -23.52 -41.37
N ALA A 30 38.44 -24.23 -40.53
CA ALA A 30 38.35 -25.29 -39.48
C ALA A 30 39.76 -25.40 -38.78
N ALA A 31 40.24 -26.35 -37.94
CA ALA A 31 39.80 -27.66 -37.44
C ALA A 31 40.57 -28.15 -36.16
N VAL A 32 39.94 -29.05 -35.37
CA VAL A 32 40.44 -30.17 -34.50
C VAL A 32 41.91 -30.26 -34.00
N ALA A 33 42.09 -30.49 -32.69
CA ALA A 33 43.15 -31.33 -32.06
C ALA A 33 42.76 -31.81 -30.63
N ALA A 34 43.40 -32.85 -30.07
CA ALA A 34 43.09 -33.45 -28.76
C ALA A 34 44.34 -34.08 -28.06
N PHE A 35 44.30 -34.40 -26.75
CA PHE A 35 45.12 -35.46 -26.12
C PHE A 35 44.59 -35.94 -24.73
N LEU A 36 45.30 -36.88 -24.07
CA LEU A 36 44.80 -37.89 -23.11
C LEU A 36 44.96 -37.60 -21.59
N CYS A 37 43.99 -38.16 -20.84
CA CYS A 37 44.06 -38.90 -19.56
C CYS A 37 45.15 -38.65 -18.50
N THR A 38 44.71 -38.53 -17.23
CA THR A 38 45.00 -39.52 -16.15
C THR A 38 44.05 -39.30 -14.95
N ALA A 39 43.92 -40.29 -14.04
CA ALA A 39 43.03 -40.21 -12.88
C ALA A 39 43.56 -41.04 -11.68
N THR A 40 43.40 -40.53 -10.46
CA THR A 40 43.74 -41.27 -9.22
C THR A 40 42.83 -40.89 -8.04
N ALA A 41 42.58 -41.87 -7.19
CA ALA A 41 41.52 -41.99 -6.19
C ALA A 41 41.52 -41.08 -4.94
N LEU A 42 40.30 -40.85 -4.43
CA LEU A 42 39.83 -40.75 -3.03
C LEU A 42 40.66 -40.07 -1.93
N THR A 43 39.98 -39.15 -1.22
CA THR A 43 39.77 -39.20 0.25
C THR A 43 38.32 -38.78 0.57
N VAL A 44 37.79 -39.18 1.74
CA VAL A 44 36.43 -38.82 2.21
C VAL A 44 36.52 -38.25 3.62
N THR A 45 36.04 -37.02 3.82
CA THR A 45 35.84 -36.39 5.13
C THR A 45 34.58 -35.53 5.12
N SER A 46 33.67 -35.80 6.06
CA SER A 46 32.58 -34.96 6.56
C SER A 46 32.50 -33.50 6.05
N GLY A 47 31.42 -33.17 5.34
CA GLY A 47 31.04 -31.77 5.11
C GLY A 47 30.40 -31.15 6.36
N PRO A 48 30.64 -29.85 6.65
CA PRO A 48 29.98 -29.16 7.75
C PRO A 48 28.49 -29.01 7.46
N HIS A 49 27.64 -29.20 8.47
CA HIS A 49 26.25 -28.75 8.36
C HIS A 49 26.24 -27.22 8.49
N ALA A 50 25.86 -26.51 7.44
CA ALA A 50 25.38 -25.14 7.62
C ALA A 50 24.07 -25.24 8.39
N LEU A 51 23.98 -24.62 9.57
CA LEU A 51 22.70 -24.43 10.22
C LEU A 51 21.91 -23.44 9.35
N ILE A 52 20.89 -23.94 8.67
CA ILE A 52 19.75 -23.09 8.35
C ILE A 52 19.14 -22.76 9.71
N ALA A 53 19.37 -21.54 10.18
CA ALA A 53 18.51 -20.99 11.21
C ALA A 53 17.13 -20.88 10.57
N SER A 54 16.18 -21.68 11.04
CA SER A 54 14.78 -21.41 10.77
C SER A 54 14.50 -20.04 11.38
N ALA A 55 14.15 -19.06 10.55
CA ALA A 55 13.38 -17.93 11.06
C ALA A 55 12.16 -18.52 11.76
N GLU A 56 11.97 -18.16 13.02
CA GLU A 56 10.71 -18.48 13.69
C GLU A 56 9.59 -17.74 12.95
N PRO A 57 8.38 -18.32 12.84
CA PRO A 57 7.26 -17.59 12.26
C PRO A 57 7.06 -16.30 13.04
N ALA A 58 6.77 -15.20 12.34
CA ALA A 58 6.41 -13.95 12.99
C ALA A 58 5.29 -14.21 14.01
N VAL A 59 5.39 -13.56 15.18
CA VAL A 59 4.37 -13.69 16.21
C VAL A 59 3.07 -13.10 15.65
N HIS A 60 2.12 -13.97 15.31
CA HIS A 60 0.72 -13.57 15.26
C HIS A 60 0.32 -13.26 16.70
N GLU A 61 0.33 -11.97 17.05
CA GLU A 61 -0.20 -11.47 18.30
C GLU A 61 -1.66 -11.94 18.43
N THR A 62 -2.02 -12.48 19.60
CA THR A 62 -3.29 -13.17 19.75
C THR A 62 -4.37 -12.22 20.24
N GLN A 63 -5.65 -12.58 20.06
CA GLN A 63 -6.79 -11.74 20.46
C GLN A 63 -6.76 -11.29 21.94
N SER A 64 -6.08 -12.03 22.84
CA SER A 64 -5.89 -11.62 24.24
C SER A 64 -4.88 -10.49 24.45
N ASP A 65 -4.07 -10.18 23.44
CA ASP A 65 -2.89 -9.34 23.58
C ASP A 65 -3.14 -7.89 23.11
N LEU A 66 -4.18 -7.65 22.28
CA LEU A 66 -4.55 -6.32 21.79
C LEU A 66 -4.74 -5.26 22.90
N PRO A 67 -5.46 -5.51 24.02
CA PRO A 67 -5.54 -4.57 25.14
C PRO A 67 -4.22 -4.39 25.90
N ASN A 68 -3.29 -5.34 25.76
CA ASN A 68 -1.98 -5.30 26.40
C ASN A 68 -0.97 -4.47 25.60
N LEU A 69 -1.12 -4.40 24.27
CA LEU A 69 -0.34 -3.50 23.41
C LEU A 69 -0.41 -2.07 23.93
N ILE A 70 -1.62 -1.53 24.05
CA ILE A 70 -1.84 -0.11 24.45
C ILE A 70 -1.46 0.16 25.90
N LYS A 71 -1.63 -0.82 26.80
CA LYS A 71 -1.28 -0.69 28.23
C LYS A 71 0.21 -0.73 28.50
N ASN A 72 1.03 -1.22 27.57
CA ASN A 72 2.46 -1.47 27.79
C ASN A 72 3.25 -1.16 26.51
N PRO A 73 3.89 0.03 26.40
CA PRO A 73 4.68 0.40 25.23
C PRO A 73 5.85 -0.55 24.89
N GLY A 74 6.28 -1.37 25.86
CA GLY A 74 7.27 -2.45 25.66
C GLY A 74 6.65 -3.85 25.49
N ALA A 75 5.38 -3.96 25.10
CA ALA A 75 4.73 -5.24 24.78
C ALA A 75 5.06 -5.74 23.37
N SER A 76 5.39 -4.84 22.44
CA SER A 76 5.88 -5.16 21.10
C SER A 76 7.29 -4.61 20.91
N ASP A 77 8.17 -5.36 20.26
CA ASP A 77 9.52 -4.92 19.86
C ASP A 77 9.50 -4.05 18.58
N ARG A 78 8.31 -3.65 18.10
CA ARG A 78 8.07 -2.98 16.82
C ARG A 78 7.04 -1.85 16.98
N VAL A 79 7.14 -0.83 16.13
CA VAL A 79 6.16 0.27 16.06
C VAL A 79 4.78 -0.25 15.62
N LEU A 80 3.72 0.18 16.31
CA LEU A 80 2.34 -0.15 15.93
C LEU A 80 1.85 0.73 14.77
N ILE A 81 1.03 0.18 13.90
CA ILE A 81 0.45 0.87 12.75
C ILE A 81 -0.98 1.31 13.09
N ALA A 82 -1.23 2.61 13.01
CA ALA A 82 -2.57 3.20 13.05
C ALA A 82 -3.03 3.61 11.63
N SER A 83 -4.17 3.09 11.18
CA SER A 83 -4.76 3.45 9.88
C SER A 83 -5.70 4.65 10.04
N HIS A 84 -5.31 5.81 9.50
CA HIS A 84 -6.15 7.03 9.50
C HIS A 84 -7.40 6.82 8.65
N ARG A 85 -8.60 6.83 9.27
CA ARG A 85 -9.91 6.58 8.64
C ARG A 85 -10.08 5.20 7.97
N GLY A 86 -9.31 4.21 8.38
CA GLY A 86 -9.16 2.94 7.64
C GLY A 86 -8.28 3.08 6.38
N ASP A 87 -8.12 2.02 5.59
CA ASP A 87 -7.23 2.04 4.42
C ASP A 87 -7.99 2.54 3.19
N TRP A 88 -8.09 3.86 3.11
CA TRP A 88 -8.87 4.57 2.09
C TRP A 88 -8.17 4.67 0.73
N ARG A 89 -6.92 4.21 0.58
CA ARG A 89 -6.25 4.30 -0.74
C ARG A 89 -6.95 3.47 -1.80
N ASP A 90 -7.69 2.42 -1.42
CA ASP A 90 -8.52 1.58 -2.31
C ASP A 90 -10.02 1.49 -1.92
N ALA A 91 -10.47 2.28 -0.93
CA ALA A 91 -11.86 2.28 -0.44
C ALA A 91 -12.30 3.69 0.05
N PRO A 92 -13.60 3.98 0.26
CA PRO A 92 -14.02 5.25 0.86
C PRO A 92 -13.49 5.43 2.28
N GLU A 93 -13.03 6.63 2.64
CA GLU A 93 -12.65 6.93 4.03
C GLU A 93 -13.80 6.67 5.02
N ASN A 94 -13.48 6.20 6.22
CA ASN A 94 -14.46 5.90 7.29
C ASN A 94 -15.54 4.85 6.89
N SER A 95 -15.30 4.02 5.86
CA SER A 95 -16.19 2.92 5.45
C SER A 95 -15.84 1.56 6.07
N LEU A 96 -16.80 0.62 6.03
CA LEU A 96 -16.56 -0.76 6.44
C LEU A 96 -15.53 -1.46 5.54
N ALA A 97 -15.54 -1.17 4.23
CA ALA A 97 -14.49 -1.64 3.30
C ALA A 97 -13.08 -1.13 3.68
N ALA A 98 -12.91 0.15 4.02
CA ALA A 98 -11.61 0.69 4.42
C ALA A 98 -11.12 0.10 5.76
N ILE A 99 -12.02 -0.18 6.70
CA ILE A 99 -11.71 -0.90 7.94
C ILE A 99 -11.23 -2.32 7.65
N GLU A 100 -11.94 -3.07 6.80
CA GLU A 100 -11.56 -4.44 6.42
C GLU A 100 -10.20 -4.48 5.72
N ASN A 101 -9.95 -3.55 4.79
CA ASN A 101 -8.66 -3.39 4.11
C ASN A 101 -7.51 -3.11 5.09
N ALA A 102 -7.70 -2.19 6.05
CA ALA A 102 -6.67 -1.86 7.04
C ALA A 102 -6.30 -3.04 7.94
N ILE A 103 -7.29 -3.83 8.36
CA ILE A 103 -7.06 -5.07 9.14
C ILE A 103 -6.33 -6.10 8.26
N ALA A 104 -6.72 -6.27 7.00
CA ALA A 104 -6.07 -7.20 6.08
C ALA A 104 -4.60 -6.81 5.76
N ASN A 105 -4.33 -5.51 5.63
CA ASN A 105 -2.99 -4.96 5.40
C ASN A 105 -2.13 -4.89 6.69
N GLY A 106 -2.71 -5.19 7.85
CA GLY A 106 -2.01 -5.40 9.11
C GLY A 106 -1.80 -4.15 9.96
N ALA A 107 -2.79 -3.26 10.01
CA ALA A 107 -2.88 -2.23 11.05
C ALA A 107 -3.32 -2.84 12.40
N GLU A 108 -2.61 -2.56 13.48
CA GLU A 108 -3.04 -2.96 14.84
C GLU A 108 -4.08 -1.99 15.42
N ILE A 109 -4.11 -0.74 14.93
CA ILE A 109 -5.04 0.30 15.36
C ILE A 109 -5.79 0.83 14.12
N ILE A 110 -7.11 0.93 14.20
CA ILE A 110 -7.95 1.57 13.19
C ILE A 110 -8.46 2.89 13.76
N GLU A 111 -8.06 4.00 13.17
CA GLU A 111 -8.57 5.33 13.54
C GLU A 111 -9.82 5.66 12.74
N LEU A 112 -10.83 6.20 13.42
CA LEU A 112 -12.15 6.50 12.88
C LEU A 112 -12.62 7.86 13.39
N ASP A 113 -13.17 8.68 12.48
CA ASP A 113 -13.77 9.96 12.83
C ASP A 113 -15.23 9.78 13.24
N VAL A 114 -15.67 10.38 14.34
CA VAL A 114 -17.04 10.23 14.84
C VAL A 114 -17.76 11.56 15.06
N HIS A 115 -18.92 11.69 14.42
CA HIS A 115 -19.93 12.73 14.67
C HIS A 115 -21.24 12.11 15.20
N LEU A 116 -22.15 12.94 15.70
CA LEU A 116 -23.52 12.54 16.04
C LEU A 116 -24.49 12.86 14.91
N SER A 117 -25.34 11.89 14.60
CA SER A 117 -26.58 12.10 13.86
C SER A 117 -27.62 12.90 14.67
N SER A 118 -28.66 13.40 14.01
CA SER A 118 -29.75 14.20 14.63
C SER A 118 -30.56 13.47 15.71
N ASP A 119 -30.55 12.13 15.71
CA ASP A 119 -31.15 11.28 16.74
C ASP A 119 -30.14 10.80 17.81
N GLY A 120 -28.92 11.34 17.81
CA GLY A 120 -27.90 11.13 18.85
C GLY A 120 -27.10 9.85 18.71
N ILE A 121 -27.22 9.14 17.59
CA ILE A 121 -26.46 7.90 17.32
C ILE A 121 -25.10 8.28 16.70
N PRO A 122 -23.96 7.79 17.24
CA PRO A 122 -22.65 8.03 16.65
C PRO A 122 -22.48 7.35 15.28
N VAL A 123 -21.98 8.10 14.31
CA VAL A 123 -21.75 7.70 12.92
C VAL A 123 -20.34 8.07 12.48
N LEU A 124 -19.77 7.30 11.53
CA LEU A 124 -18.43 7.58 11.04
C LEU A 124 -18.44 8.64 9.95
N MET A 125 -17.75 9.76 10.18
CA MET A 125 -17.57 10.85 9.21
C MET A 125 -16.49 11.81 9.71
N HIS A 126 -15.57 12.24 8.84
CA HIS A 126 -14.58 13.26 9.18
C HIS A 126 -15.18 14.67 9.26
N ASP A 127 -15.93 15.04 8.22
CA ASP A 127 -16.40 16.41 8.02
C ASP A 127 -17.71 16.68 8.79
N ASP A 128 -17.90 17.93 9.21
CA ASP A 128 -19.16 18.44 9.77
C ASP A 128 -20.38 18.26 8.84
N ALA A 129 -20.15 17.99 7.55
CA ALA A 129 -21.12 17.83 6.49
C ALA A 129 -20.67 16.78 5.46
N ILE A 130 -21.63 16.09 4.84
CA ILE A 130 -21.40 14.92 3.98
C ILE A 130 -20.96 15.26 2.55
N ASP A 131 -20.92 16.55 2.22
CA ASP A 131 -20.77 17.13 0.88
C ASP A 131 -19.51 16.66 0.13
N ARG A 132 -18.42 16.36 0.84
CA ARG A 132 -17.14 15.92 0.24
C ARG A 132 -17.12 14.44 -0.15
N THR A 133 -17.76 13.60 0.64
CA THR A 133 -17.63 12.13 0.60
C THR A 133 -18.87 11.43 0.05
N THR A 134 -19.89 12.16 -0.39
CA THR A 134 -21.16 11.63 -0.91
C THR A 134 -21.61 12.41 -2.17
N ARG A 135 -22.84 12.20 -2.67
CA ARG A 135 -23.46 13.07 -3.70
C ARG A 135 -24.67 13.83 -3.15
N GLU A 136 -24.70 13.95 -1.84
CA GLU A 136 -25.72 14.56 -1.02
C GLU A 136 -25.08 15.76 -0.29
N GLU A 137 -25.88 16.75 0.11
CA GLU A 137 -25.38 17.99 0.75
C GLU A 137 -26.06 18.17 2.11
N GLY A 138 -25.28 18.43 3.16
CA GLY A 138 -25.81 18.82 4.47
C GLY A 138 -24.98 18.33 5.67
N ARG A 139 -25.23 18.95 6.82
CA ARG A 139 -24.57 18.57 8.08
C ARG A 139 -24.97 17.18 8.55
N VAL A 140 -24.04 16.45 9.16
CA VAL A 140 -24.32 15.14 9.78
C VAL A 140 -25.45 15.24 10.82
N ASP A 141 -25.45 16.30 11.62
CA ASP A 141 -26.47 16.60 12.64
C ASP A 141 -27.87 16.99 12.10
N ALA A 142 -28.05 17.02 10.77
CA ALA A 142 -29.34 17.26 10.11
C ALA A 142 -30.09 15.98 9.70
N TYR A 143 -29.43 14.81 9.73
CA TYR A 143 -29.98 13.52 9.31
C TYR A 143 -30.07 12.53 10.48
N THR A 144 -30.98 11.54 10.42
CA THR A 144 -30.93 10.41 11.36
C THR A 144 -29.87 9.39 10.92
N ALA A 145 -29.36 8.57 11.85
CA ALA A 145 -28.43 7.49 11.48
C ALA A 145 -29.04 6.52 10.44
N GLU A 146 -30.34 6.23 10.51
CA GLU A 146 -31.07 5.46 9.50
C GLU A 146 -31.03 6.13 8.11
N ALA A 147 -31.12 7.46 8.04
CA ALA A 147 -31.06 8.19 6.78
C ALA A 147 -29.63 8.29 6.22
N LEU A 148 -28.62 8.43 7.08
CA LEU A 148 -27.20 8.42 6.70
C LEU A 148 -26.78 7.03 6.17
N GLY A 149 -27.26 5.95 6.79
CA GLY A 149 -26.98 4.57 6.39
C GLY A 149 -27.51 4.15 5.01
N GLU A 150 -28.31 4.97 4.33
CA GLU A 150 -28.73 4.77 2.94
C GLU A 150 -27.91 5.58 1.92
N ILE A 151 -27.17 6.59 2.37
CA ILE A 151 -26.36 7.50 1.55
C ILE A 151 -25.05 6.83 1.15
N ARG A 152 -24.74 6.81 -0.15
CA ARG A 152 -23.56 6.11 -0.70
C ARG A 152 -22.31 6.96 -0.64
N LEU A 153 -21.19 6.33 -0.30
CA LEU A 153 -19.89 6.98 -0.21
C LEU A 153 -19.17 7.02 -1.59
N LEU A 154 -18.50 8.14 -1.85
CA LEU A 154 -17.51 8.30 -2.92
C LEU A 154 -16.20 7.60 -2.55
N ASN A 155 -15.50 7.02 -3.51
CA ASN A 155 -14.26 6.30 -3.25
C ASN A 155 -13.12 7.24 -2.80
N HIS A 156 -12.13 6.68 -2.09
CA HIS A 156 -11.02 7.39 -1.46
C HIS A 156 -11.54 8.48 -0.48
N MET A 157 -10.92 9.67 -0.49
CA MET A 157 -11.37 10.84 0.28
C MET A 157 -12.54 11.62 -0.38
N GLY A 158 -13.13 11.11 -1.47
CA GLY A 158 -14.08 11.87 -2.29
C GLY A 158 -13.47 13.16 -2.86
N GLY A 159 -14.28 14.22 -2.96
CA GLY A 159 -13.84 15.58 -3.31
C GLY A 159 -13.40 15.83 -4.78
N ASP A 160 -13.14 14.78 -5.57
CA ASP A 160 -12.95 14.85 -7.02
C ASP A 160 -14.32 14.76 -7.73
N ASP A 161 -14.57 15.63 -8.72
CA ASP A 161 -15.73 15.58 -9.63
C ASP A 161 -15.90 14.21 -10.31
N ASN A 162 -14.82 13.44 -10.42
CA ASN A 162 -14.75 12.12 -11.06
C ASN A 162 -14.74 10.96 -10.06
N ALA A 163 -14.86 11.20 -8.75
CA ALA A 163 -14.85 10.14 -7.74
C ALA A 163 -15.98 9.11 -7.99
N GLU A 164 -15.62 7.83 -7.95
CA GLU A 164 -16.57 6.74 -8.15
C GLU A 164 -17.54 6.66 -6.97
N LEU A 165 -18.83 6.51 -7.25
CA LEU A 165 -19.84 6.27 -6.23
C LEU A 165 -19.91 4.77 -5.94
N THR A 166 -19.53 4.38 -4.73
CA THR A 166 -19.36 2.98 -4.34
C THR A 166 -20.67 2.35 -3.86
N SER A 167 -20.61 1.06 -3.50
CA SER A 167 -21.70 0.38 -2.78
C SER A 167 -21.73 0.72 -1.28
N GLU A 168 -20.65 1.23 -0.70
CA GLU A 168 -20.56 1.53 0.73
C GLU A 168 -21.48 2.69 1.12
N THR A 169 -21.87 2.73 2.40
CA THR A 169 -22.70 3.79 2.99
C THR A 169 -22.09 4.29 4.28
N ILE A 170 -22.51 5.46 4.75
CA ILE A 170 -22.08 6.02 6.04
C ILE A 170 -22.46 5.05 7.17
N PRO A 171 -21.50 4.41 7.87
CA PRO A 171 -21.82 3.42 8.89
C PRO A 171 -22.04 4.08 10.26
N THR A 172 -22.77 3.40 11.15
CA THR A 172 -22.75 3.74 12.58
C THR A 172 -21.44 3.26 13.21
N LEU A 173 -21.03 3.91 14.30
CA LEU A 173 -19.89 3.45 15.09
C LEU A 173 -20.09 2.02 15.61
N GLU A 174 -21.33 1.62 15.91
CA GLU A 174 -21.66 0.26 16.35
C GLU A 174 -21.37 -0.78 15.26
N GLN A 175 -21.72 -0.51 13.99
CA GLN A 175 -21.40 -1.39 12.85
C GLN A 175 -19.89 -1.51 12.61
N ALA A 176 -19.13 -0.42 12.81
CA ALA A 176 -17.68 -0.44 12.73
C ALA A 176 -17.05 -1.26 13.87
N ILE A 177 -17.55 -1.12 15.10
CA ILE A 177 -17.10 -1.93 16.24
C ILE A 177 -17.41 -3.42 16.02
N GLU A 178 -18.61 -3.77 15.54
CA GLU A 178 -18.98 -5.15 15.20
C GLU A 178 -18.06 -5.79 14.15
N LEU A 179 -17.44 -4.99 13.28
CA LEU A 179 -16.46 -5.43 12.28
C LEU A 179 -15.04 -5.55 12.85
N ILE A 180 -14.66 -4.73 13.83
CA ILE A 180 -13.30 -4.64 14.39
C ILE A 180 -13.10 -5.55 15.62
N ASP A 181 -14.15 -5.91 16.36
CA ASP A 181 -14.03 -6.62 17.64
C ASP A 181 -13.13 -7.86 17.57
N GLY A 182 -12.14 -7.90 18.47
CA GLY A 182 -11.14 -8.97 18.54
C GLY A 182 -10.12 -9.04 17.41
N ARG A 183 -10.10 -8.08 16.46
CA ARG A 183 -9.21 -8.06 15.29
C ARG A 183 -8.18 -6.95 15.33
N ALA A 184 -8.56 -5.77 15.81
CA ALA A 184 -7.69 -4.62 16.00
C ALA A 184 -8.15 -3.76 17.19
N VAL A 185 -7.33 -2.78 17.57
CA VAL A 185 -7.69 -1.70 18.49
C VAL A 185 -8.41 -0.60 17.70
N ILE A 186 -9.38 0.06 18.33
CA ILE A 186 -10.13 1.19 17.77
C ILE A 186 -9.53 2.48 18.32
N ASN A 187 -9.31 3.49 17.49
CA ASN A 187 -9.05 4.86 17.93
C ASN A 187 -10.17 5.78 17.40
N ILE A 188 -10.70 6.65 18.28
CA ILE A 188 -11.77 7.58 17.93
C ILE A 188 -11.21 9.01 17.92
N ASP A 189 -11.24 9.66 16.74
CA ASP A 189 -11.03 11.10 16.61
C ASP A 189 -12.37 11.86 16.46
N LYS A 190 -12.35 13.17 16.75
CA LYS A 190 -13.45 14.15 16.65
C LYS A 190 -14.63 13.91 17.59
N GLY A 191 -14.86 12.66 17.98
CA GLY A 191 -15.85 12.21 18.94
C GLY A 191 -15.71 12.74 20.36
N TRP A 192 -14.70 13.57 20.70
CA TRP A 192 -14.59 14.12 22.06
C TRP A 192 -15.85 14.88 22.51
N ALA A 193 -16.56 15.54 21.59
CA ALA A 193 -17.84 16.19 21.89
C ALA A 193 -18.96 15.18 22.23
N ALA A 194 -18.89 13.99 21.62
CA ALA A 194 -19.85 12.87 21.68
C ALA A 194 -19.39 11.72 22.60
N ARG A 195 -18.36 11.95 23.42
CA ARG A 195 -17.65 10.90 24.16
C ARG A 195 -18.52 10.09 25.13
N HIS A 196 -19.65 10.63 25.57
CA HIS A 196 -20.57 9.92 26.47
C HIS A 196 -21.44 8.95 25.66
N GLU A 197 -22.00 9.43 24.55
CA GLU A 197 -22.76 8.66 23.57
C GLU A 197 -21.91 7.55 22.93
N ILE A 198 -20.62 7.82 22.68
CA ILE A 198 -19.63 6.83 22.24
C ILE A 198 -19.42 5.74 23.30
N VAL A 199 -19.21 6.11 24.58
CA VAL A 199 -19.07 5.11 25.65
C VAL A 199 -20.37 4.30 25.85
N GLU A 200 -21.55 4.89 25.63
CA GLU A 200 -22.82 4.11 25.58
C GLU A 200 -22.88 3.11 24.41
N VAL A 201 -22.09 3.27 23.34
CA VAL A 201 -21.87 2.19 22.35
C VAL A 201 -20.90 1.16 22.92
N LEU A 202 -19.73 1.59 23.43
CA LEU A 202 -18.67 0.71 23.95
C LEU A 202 -19.15 -0.18 25.12
N GLU A 203 -20.06 0.31 25.96
CA GLU A 203 -20.68 -0.47 27.05
C GLU A 203 -21.69 -1.52 26.55
N ARG A 204 -22.29 -1.32 25.37
CA ARG A 204 -23.22 -2.29 24.75
C ARG A 204 -22.47 -3.37 23.97
N THR A 205 -21.39 -3.01 23.30
CA THR A 205 -20.52 -3.95 22.56
C THR A 205 -19.54 -4.69 23.47
N GLY A 206 -19.13 -4.07 24.59
CA GLY A 206 -18.14 -4.63 25.53
C GLY A 206 -16.69 -4.39 25.10
N THR A 207 -16.44 -3.35 24.29
CA THR A 207 -15.14 -3.09 23.62
C THR A 207 -14.39 -1.89 24.21
N GLN A 208 -14.70 -1.48 25.45
CA GLN A 208 -14.02 -0.36 26.13
C GLN A 208 -12.49 -0.53 26.12
N ASN A 209 -12.03 -1.72 26.52
CA ASN A 209 -10.62 -2.07 26.64
C ASN A 209 -9.91 -2.33 25.29
N LEU A 210 -10.63 -2.18 24.18
CA LEU A 210 -10.09 -2.18 22.82
C LEU A 210 -10.20 -0.80 22.17
N THR A 211 -10.63 0.24 22.89
CA THR A 211 -10.92 1.56 22.31
C THR A 211 -10.12 2.68 22.98
N ILE A 212 -9.41 3.46 22.18
CA ILE A 212 -8.66 4.66 22.55
C ILE A 212 -9.49 5.90 22.16
N MET A 213 -9.97 6.65 23.15
CA MET A 213 -10.57 7.98 22.94
C MET A 213 -9.45 9.02 22.74
N LYS A 214 -9.44 9.76 21.63
CA LYS A 214 -8.44 10.80 21.32
C LYS A 214 -8.93 12.20 21.71
N GLY A 215 -8.03 13.11 22.08
CA GLY A 215 -8.39 14.53 22.19
C GLY A 215 -7.37 15.50 22.79
N ALA A 216 -7.65 16.80 22.57
CA ALA A 216 -6.92 17.94 23.14
C ALA A 216 -7.72 18.79 24.17
N PRO A 217 -8.50 18.20 25.10
CA PRO A 217 -9.21 18.96 26.15
C PRO A 217 -8.22 19.48 27.21
N SER A 218 -8.72 20.15 28.25
CA SER A 218 -7.88 20.45 29.42
C SER A 218 -7.51 19.17 30.20
N VAL A 219 -6.40 19.22 30.93
CA VAL A 219 -5.95 18.14 31.83
C VAL A 219 -7.02 17.78 32.86
N GLU A 220 -7.82 18.75 33.33
CA GLU A 220 -8.92 18.53 34.28
C GLU A 220 -10.04 17.69 33.65
N GLU A 221 -10.50 18.06 32.45
CA GLU A 221 -11.54 17.32 31.70
C GLU A 221 -11.08 15.91 31.30
N ALA A 222 -9.83 15.74 30.87
CA ALA A 222 -9.25 14.45 30.54
C ALA A 222 -9.06 13.55 31.77
N THR A 223 -8.62 14.13 32.89
CA THR A 223 -8.52 13.44 34.19
C THR A 223 -9.88 12.92 34.64
N ASP A 224 -10.91 13.75 34.55
CA ASP A 224 -12.27 13.36 34.95
C ASP A 224 -12.89 12.32 34.00
N PHE A 225 -12.57 12.36 32.69
CA PHE A 225 -12.93 11.31 31.74
C PHE A 225 -12.28 9.97 32.10
N MET A 226 -10.96 9.92 32.27
CA MET A 226 -10.24 8.68 32.63
C MET A 226 -10.71 8.09 33.97
N ARG A 227 -11.07 8.94 34.94
CA ARG A 227 -11.62 8.49 36.23
C ARG A 227 -13.08 8.03 36.15
N ALA A 228 -13.86 8.55 35.20
CA ALA A 228 -15.24 8.10 34.95
C ALA A 228 -15.28 6.77 34.18
N TYR A 229 -14.34 6.58 33.24
CA TYR A 229 -14.32 5.45 32.31
C TYR A 229 -12.95 4.71 32.31
N PRO A 230 -12.53 4.13 33.46
CA PRO A 230 -11.18 3.56 33.64
C PRO A 230 -10.89 2.27 32.83
N ASP A 231 -11.88 1.75 32.12
CA ASP A 231 -11.74 0.61 31.20
C ASP A 231 -11.60 1.07 29.72
N VAL A 232 -11.69 2.38 29.43
CA VAL A 232 -11.48 2.99 28.10
C VAL A 232 -10.11 3.64 28.05
N HIS A 233 -9.36 3.42 26.97
CA HIS A 233 -8.03 4.01 26.77
C HIS A 233 -8.08 5.47 26.37
N TYR A 234 -7.03 6.24 26.67
CA TYR A 234 -6.99 7.66 26.35
C TYR A 234 -5.69 8.11 25.66
N ALA A 235 -5.85 8.80 24.53
CA ALA A 235 -4.77 9.45 23.79
C ALA A 235 -4.88 10.99 23.91
N HIS A 236 -3.85 11.62 24.48
CA HIS A 236 -3.81 13.08 24.61
C HIS A 236 -2.94 13.72 23.53
N ILE A 237 -3.47 14.77 22.88
CA ILE A 237 -2.79 15.47 21.78
C ILE A 237 -1.93 16.63 22.30
N LEU A 238 -0.61 16.48 22.17
CA LEU A 238 0.40 17.48 22.48
C LEU A 238 0.83 18.21 21.20
N ASN A 239 0.68 19.53 21.20
CA ASN A 239 1.12 20.42 20.12
C ASN A 239 1.77 21.69 20.70
N GLN A 240 2.22 22.58 19.82
CA GLN A 240 2.88 23.86 20.17
C GLN A 240 2.11 24.75 21.17
N ASN A 241 0.81 24.53 21.38
CA ASN A 241 -0.03 25.28 22.33
C ASN A 241 -0.27 24.52 23.66
N SER A 242 0.05 23.22 23.75
CA SER A 242 -0.18 22.35 24.92
C SER A 242 1.08 21.68 25.48
N ALA A 243 2.25 21.83 24.85
CA ALA A 243 3.52 21.23 25.28
C ALA A 243 3.93 21.56 26.74
N ASP A 244 3.61 22.76 27.24
CA ASP A 244 3.87 23.16 28.64
C ASP A 244 2.91 22.52 29.67
N ALA A 245 1.87 21.81 29.23
CA ALA A 245 0.70 21.46 30.04
C ALA A 245 0.45 19.95 30.22
N PHE A 246 1.42 19.08 29.93
CA PHE A 246 1.29 17.61 30.00
C PHE A 246 1.27 16.99 31.42
N ALA A 247 1.17 17.79 32.48
CA ALA A 247 1.35 17.34 33.87
C ALA A 247 0.08 16.70 34.48
N PHE A 248 -0.23 15.47 34.08
CA PHE A 248 -1.37 14.70 34.58
C PHE A 248 -1.17 14.15 36.02
N PRO A 249 -2.26 13.88 36.78
CA PRO A 249 -2.20 13.15 38.04
C PRO A 249 -1.75 11.70 37.83
N ALA A 250 -0.93 11.17 38.75
CA ALA A 250 -0.38 9.81 38.64
C ALA A 250 -1.40 8.66 38.77
N ASP A 251 -2.68 8.96 39.02
CA ASP A 251 -3.81 8.03 38.98
C ASP A 251 -4.66 8.16 37.69
N ALA A 252 -4.27 9.05 36.77
CA ALA A 252 -4.97 9.38 35.53
C ALA A 252 -3.99 9.92 34.47
N THR A 253 -2.90 9.19 34.23
CA THR A 253 -1.95 9.49 33.13
C THR A 253 -2.45 8.83 31.84
N PRO A 254 -2.49 9.54 30.69
CA PRO A 254 -2.78 8.93 29.38
C PRO A 254 -1.83 7.79 29.04
N GLU A 255 -2.32 6.69 28.48
CA GLU A 255 -1.45 5.62 27.97
C GLU A 255 -0.84 5.95 26.62
N VAL A 256 -1.38 6.95 25.91
CA VAL A 256 -0.94 7.36 24.58
C VAL A 256 -0.80 8.89 24.50
N TRP A 257 0.28 9.35 23.87
CA TRP A 257 0.58 10.75 23.61
C TRP A 257 0.72 10.98 22.10
N GLU A 258 -0.26 11.61 21.48
CA GLU A 258 -0.14 12.06 20.08
C GLU A 258 0.71 13.34 20.06
N VAL A 259 1.85 13.32 19.38
CA VAL A 259 2.78 14.46 19.34
C VAL A 259 2.77 15.10 17.94
N VAL A 260 2.29 16.33 17.86
CA VAL A 260 2.15 17.11 16.62
C VAL A 260 3.14 18.26 16.61
N PHE A 261 4.03 18.29 15.61
CA PHE A 261 5.14 19.24 15.51
C PHE A 261 5.43 19.64 14.04
N PRO A 262 5.15 20.89 13.65
CA PRO A 262 5.43 21.37 12.28
C PRO A 262 6.92 21.43 11.91
N ASN A 263 7.83 21.32 12.88
CA ASN A 263 9.28 21.26 12.65
C ASN A 263 10.00 20.63 13.86
N GLY A 264 11.20 20.08 13.64
CA GLY A 264 12.00 19.41 14.68
C GLY A 264 12.64 20.34 15.72
N THR A 265 12.34 21.64 15.71
CA THR A 265 12.80 22.59 16.77
C THR A 265 11.69 22.98 17.75
N GLU A 266 10.47 22.45 17.59
CA GLU A 266 9.39 22.61 18.56
C GLU A 266 9.71 21.89 19.89
N PRO A 267 9.26 22.43 21.05
CA PRO A 267 9.57 21.85 22.36
C PRO A 267 9.16 20.38 22.52
N GLN A 268 7.97 20.02 22.02
CA GLN A 268 7.45 18.66 22.08
C GLN A 268 8.16 17.67 21.16
N ALA A 269 8.98 18.17 20.22
CA ALA A 269 9.80 17.36 19.32
C ALA A 269 11.23 17.13 19.83
N GLN A 270 11.58 17.63 21.02
CA GLN A 270 12.95 17.49 21.55
C GLN A 270 13.16 16.14 22.25
N PRO A 271 14.33 15.49 22.10
CA PRO A 271 14.58 14.16 22.68
C PRO A 271 14.32 14.05 24.18
N GLU A 272 14.73 15.03 24.99
CA GLU A 272 14.47 15.00 26.46
C GLU A 272 12.96 14.99 26.82
N PHE A 273 12.09 15.48 25.93
CA PHE A 273 10.64 15.46 26.10
C PHE A 273 10.05 14.11 25.66
N LEU A 274 10.46 13.61 24.49
CA LEU A 274 10.02 12.34 23.92
C LEU A 274 10.50 11.12 24.75
N ASP A 275 11.70 11.20 25.32
CA ASP A 275 12.21 10.24 26.31
C ASP A 275 11.37 10.23 27.59
N ALA A 276 10.81 11.37 28.01
CA ALA A 276 9.93 11.44 29.18
C ALA A 276 8.53 10.89 28.90
N LEU A 277 7.98 11.15 27.69
CA LEU A 277 6.69 10.58 27.27
C LEU A 277 6.76 9.05 27.13
N SER A 278 7.77 8.53 26.43
CA SER A 278 7.96 7.08 26.21
C SER A 278 8.20 6.26 27.50
N GLN A 279 8.64 6.91 28.59
CA GLN A 279 8.71 6.30 29.93
C GLN A 279 7.35 6.22 30.65
N SER A 280 6.29 6.84 30.10
CA SER A 280 4.96 6.96 30.72
C SER A 280 3.83 6.34 29.90
N GLY A 281 3.98 6.25 28.58
CA GLY A 281 2.99 5.74 27.64
C GLY A 281 3.56 5.70 26.22
N HIS A 282 2.74 5.39 25.23
CA HIS A 282 3.13 5.42 23.83
C HIS A 282 3.39 6.85 23.35
N VAL A 283 4.46 7.04 22.59
CA VAL A 283 4.59 8.17 21.67
C VAL A 283 3.92 7.77 20.35
N TRP A 284 2.90 8.54 19.95
CA TRP A 284 2.16 8.41 18.69
C TRP A 284 2.52 9.61 17.79
N ILE A 285 2.88 9.36 16.53
CA ILE A 285 3.19 10.43 15.56
C ILE A 285 2.47 10.16 14.23
N ASN A 286 1.93 11.20 13.59
CA ASN A 286 1.20 11.07 12.32
C ASN A 286 2.13 11.36 11.13
N SER A 287 2.20 10.47 10.15
CA SER A 287 2.99 10.62 8.90
C SER A 287 2.13 11.05 7.69
N LEU A 288 0.96 11.63 7.92
CA LEU A 288 -0.03 11.92 6.89
C LEU A 288 0.34 13.12 5.99
N TRP A 289 0.87 14.21 6.58
CA TRP A 289 1.31 15.40 5.84
C TRP A 289 2.35 16.23 6.60
N GLU A 290 3.08 17.09 5.89
CA GLU A 290 4.33 17.72 6.34
C GLU A 290 4.26 18.38 7.73
N SER A 291 3.16 19.07 8.03
CA SER A 291 3.00 19.88 9.24
C SER A 291 2.68 19.09 10.51
N LEU A 292 2.46 17.78 10.43
CA LEU A 292 2.21 16.95 11.61
C LEU A 292 3.51 16.51 12.30
N ALA A 293 4.55 16.22 11.53
CA ALA A 293 5.77 15.59 12.02
C ALA A 293 7.03 16.05 11.27
N ALA A 294 7.22 17.37 11.14
CA ALA A 294 8.42 18.00 10.55
C ALA A 294 8.82 17.48 9.14
N GLY A 295 7.86 17.16 8.27
CA GLY A 295 8.12 16.64 6.92
C GLY A 295 8.31 15.11 6.82
N ASN A 296 8.18 14.36 7.92
CA ASN A 296 8.24 12.90 7.92
C ASN A 296 6.91 12.27 7.45
N THR A 297 6.58 12.40 6.17
CA THR A 297 5.34 11.83 5.62
C THR A 297 5.53 10.42 5.05
N ASP A 298 4.43 9.72 4.78
CA ASP A 298 4.42 8.45 4.04
C ASP A 298 5.20 8.57 2.71
N GLU A 299 4.98 9.65 1.96
CA GLU A 299 5.65 9.97 0.69
C GLU A 299 7.14 10.28 0.86
N ALA A 300 7.60 10.61 2.07
CA ALA A 300 9.01 10.70 2.40
C ALA A 300 9.59 9.31 2.69
N SER A 301 8.83 8.46 3.39
CA SER A 301 9.18 7.06 3.70
C SER A 301 9.31 6.14 2.49
N LEU A 302 8.68 6.50 1.35
CA LEU A 302 8.83 5.78 0.07
C LEU A 302 10.13 6.13 -0.69
N ARG A 303 11.04 6.91 -0.11
CA ARG A 303 12.30 7.36 -0.75
C ARG A 303 13.50 6.65 -0.13
N ASP A 304 14.59 6.53 -0.90
CA ASP A 304 15.86 5.95 -0.42
C ASP A 304 16.65 6.98 0.42
N SER A 305 16.12 7.30 1.60
CA SER A 305 16.72 8.20 2.58
C SER A 305 16.30 7.82 4.00
N THR A 306 17.25 7.84 4.94
CA THR A 306 17.00 7.63 6.38
C THR A 306 16.67 8.92 7.13
N ASP A 307 16.85 10.09 6.50
CA ASP A 307 16.81 11.38 7.18
C ASP A 307 15.38 11.94 7.32
N LEU A 308 14.39 11.28 6.69
CA LEU A 308 12.96 11.57 6.75
C LEU A 308 12.13 10.27 6.70
N GLY A 309 10.86 10.35 7.12
CA GLY A 309 9.89 9.24 7.05
C GLY A 309 9.86 8.35 8.29
N TRP A 310 9.19 7.20 8.21
CA TRP A 310 8.89 6.33 9.37
C TRP A 310 10.13 5.86 10.12
N GLN A 311 11.25 5.61 9.42
CA GLN A 311 12.53 5.26 10.04
C GLN A 311 13.06 6.39 10.93
N ASN A 312 13.00 7.64 10.44
CA ASN A 312 13.40 8.82 11.20
C ASN A 312 12.48 9.07 12.41
N LEU A 313 11.17 8.78 12.27
CA LEU A 313 10.20 8.87 13.38
C LEU A 313 10.52 7.90 14.52
N VAL A 314 10.91 6.65 14.21
CA VAL A 314 11.34 5.69 15.22
C VAL A 314 12.71 6.07 15.80
N ASP A 315 13.71 6.29 14.95
CA ASP A 315 15.11 6.44 15.38
C ASP A 315 15.40 7.77 16.11
N ASN A 316 14.74 8.87 15.73
CA ASN A 316 15.04 10.22 16.23
C ASN A 316 13.86 10.91 16.93
N TYR A 317 12.63 10.40 16.83
CA TYR A 317 11.45 10.94 17.51
C TYR A 317 10.73 9.92 18.43
N SER A 318 11.37 8.78 18.71
CA SER A 318 10.91 7.76 19.66
C SER A 318 9.50 7.20 19.39
N ALA A 319 9.06 7.20 18.13
CA ALA A 319 7.71 6.76 17.74
C ALA A 319 7.47 5.28 18.06
N SER A 320 6.41 5.03 18.84
CA SER A 320 5.95 3.67 19.21
C SER A 320 4.62 3.30 18.55
N ILE A 321 3.87 4.30 18.09
CA ILE A 321 2.73 4.19 17.19
C ILE A 321 2.96 5.21 16.08
N ILE A 322 2.71 4.85 14.81
CA ILE A 322 2.65 5.81 13.71
C ILE A 322 1.28 5.70 13.03
N GLN A 323 0.60 6.85 12.87
CA GLN A 323 -0.62 6.94 12.07
C GLN A 323 -0.27 7.29 10.62
N THR A 324 -0.71 6.43 9.70
CA THR A 324 -0.36 6.45 8.27
C THR A 324 -1.62 6.37 7.40
N ASP A 325 -1.52 6.90 6.17
CA ASP A 325 -2.49 6.69 5.09
C ASP A 325 -2.08 5.49 4.21
N ASN A 326 -1.01 4.77 4.55
CA ASN A 326 -0.35 3.79 3.66
C ASN A 326 0.03 2.50 4.41
N VAL A 327 -0.97 1.88 5.04
CA VAL A 327 -0.84 0.72 5.96
C VAL A 327 0.04 -0.38 5.38
N ALA A 328 -0.26 -0.84 4.16
CA ALA A 328 0.45 -1.96 3.54
C ALA A 328 1.95 -1.67 3.34
N ALA A 329 2.28 -0.45 2.92
CA ALA A 329 3.66 -0.01 2.72
C ALA A 329 4.42 0.11 4.05
N MET A 330 3.76 0.67 5.08
CA MET A 330 4.35 0.77 6.41
C MET A 330 4.57 -0.63 7.02
N ASN A 331 3.64 -1.57 6.82
CA ASN A 331 3.79 -2.93 7.32
C ASN A 331 4.94 -3.68 6.64
N TYR A 332 5.13 -3.48 5.33
CA TYR A 332 6.28 -4.00 4.57
C TYR A 332 7.61 -3.39 5.05
N TRP A 333 7.71 -2.07 5.20
CA TRP A 333 8.89 -1.41 5.80
C TRP A 333 9.20 -2.01 7.17
N ARG A 334 8.20 -2.06 8.04
CA ARG A 334 8.28 -2.59 9.42
C ARG A 334 8.65 -4.08 9.45
N ALA A 335 8.46 -4.83 8.38
CA ALA A 335 8.91 -6.22 8.24
C ALA A 335 10.38 -6.36 7.80
N GLY A 336 11.11 -5.25 7.66
CA GLY A 336 12.47 -5.21 7.10
C GLY A 336 12.50 -5.22 5.57
N GLY A 337 11.37 -4.92 4.92
CA GLY A 337 11.28 -4.72 3.48
C GLY A 337 12.06 -3.49 3.03
N ALA A 338 12.78 -3.59 1.92
CA ALA A 338 13.52 -2.47 1.36
C ALA A 338 12.57 -1.59 0.54
N MET A 339 12.40 -0.31 0.87
CA MET A 339 11.34 0.51 0.26
C MET A 339 11.55 0.81 -1.24
N SER A 340 12.78 0.73 -1.73
CA SER A 340 13.08 0.69 -3.17
C SER A 340 12.49 -0.53 -3.90
N LEU A 341 12.12 -1.58 -3.15
CA LEU A 341 11.42 -2.78 -3.60
C LEU A 341 9.94 -2.84 -3.17
N TRP A 342 9.40 -1.85 -2.42
CA TRP A 342 8.01 -1.90 -1.94
C TRP A 342 7.01 -2.04 -3.10
N GLU A 343 7.14 -1.18 -4.12
CA GLU A 343 6.32 -1.30 -5.31
C GLU A 343 6.71 -2.52 -6.18
N GLN A 344 7.88 -3.13 -5.97
CA GLN A 344 8.39 -4.25 -6.77
C GLN A 344 7.81 -5.61 -6.34
N LEU A 345 6.50 -5.75 -6.56
CA LEU A 345 5.72 -6.99 -6.54
C LEU A 345 5.64 -7.71 -5.17
N PRO A 346 4.44 -7.84 -4.56
CA PRO A 346 4.30 -8.53 -3.27
C PRO A 346 4.51 -10.05 -3.35
N ASP A 347 4.62 -10.65 -4.54
CA ASP A 347 4.90 -12.08 -4.73
C ASP A 347 5.61 -12.42 -6.07
N GLU A 348 6.03 -13.68 -6.22
CA GLU A 348 6.59 -14.22 -7.48
C GLU A 348 5.55 -14.41 -8.60
N ARG A 349 4.26 -14.06 -8.40
CA ARG A 349 3.15 -14.35 -9.33
C ARG A 349 2.73 -13.15 -10.19
N SER A 350 3.09 -11.95 -9.74
CA SER A 350 2.82 -10.68 -10.40
C SER A 350 3.88 -10.40 -11.49
N ILE A 351 3.59 -9.53 -12.46
CA ILE A 351 4.51 -9.23 -13.58
C ILE A 351 4.57 -7.71 -13.78
N ARG A 352 5.78 -7.12 -13.84
CA ARG A 352 5.99 -5.67 -14.02
C ARG A 352 6.80 -5.36 -15.27
N ILE A 353 6.32 -4.38 -16.04
CA ILE A 353 6.94 -3.78 -17.22
C ILE A 353 7.29 -2.34 -16.81
N GLN A 354 8.57 -1.98 -16.75
CA GLN A 354 9.02 -0.73 -16.14
C GLN A 354 9.97 0.07 -17.05
N PRO A 355 9.56 1.25 -17.55
CA PRO A 355 10.52 2.29 -17.94
C PRO A 355 11.48 2.64 -16.79
N GLU A 356 12.78 2.57 -17.08
CA GLU A 356 13.85 2.95 -16.15
C GLU A 356 13.90 4.49 -16.00
N THR A 357 13.90 5.01 -14.77
CA THR A 357 14.06 6.44 -14.50
C THR A 357 15.52 6.79 -14.20
N SER A 358 16.05 7.81 -14.88
CA SER A 358 17.42 8.27 -14.65
C SER A 358 17.49 9.23 -13.45
N ILE A 359 18.40 8.95 -12.51
CA ILE A 359 18.54 9.68 -11.25
C ILE A 359 19.34 10.97 -11.47
N ASN A 360 18.77 11.94 -12.21
CA ASN A 360 19.27 13.32 -12.28
C ASN A 360 18.12 14.32 -12.48
N GLU A 361 18.01 15.25 -11.54
CA GLU A 361 17.03 16.35 -11.57
C GLU A 361 17.47 17.45 -12.57
N ASP A 362 17.05 17.34 -13.84
CA ASP A 362 16.71 18.47 -14.73
C ASP A 362 16.47 18.00 -16.20
N LYS A 363 15.20 17.84 -16.61
CA LYS A 363 14.59 18.39 -17.86
C LYS A 363 13.33 17.67 -18.36
N SER A 364 12.47 18.46 -18.99
CA SER A 364 11.61 18.05 -20.10
C SER A 364 12.38 18.00 -21.43
N GLU A 365 12.04 17.06 -22.32
CA GLU A 365 12.58 16.91 -23.69
C GLU A 365 14.08 16.50 -23.77
N ASP A 366 14.32 15.18 -23.73
CA ASP A 366 15.35 14.30 -24.35
C ASP A 366 16.76 14.82 -24.80
N ASN A 367 17.73 13.89 -24.92
CA ASN A 367 18.67 13.66 -26.06
C ASN A 367 20.00 13.01 -25.56
N ASP A 368 20.08 11.67 -25.57
CA ASP A 368 21.27 10.78 -25.40
C ASP A 368 21.92 10.65 -23.97
N GLU A 369 22.53 9.53 -23.53
CA GLU A 369 22.63 8.10 -23.97
C GLU A 369 22.82 7.21 -22.69
N ASN A 370 22.37 5.93 -22.66
CA ASN A 370 22.77 4.99 -21.59
C ASN A 370 22.86 3.51 -22.04
N LEU A 371 24.08 3.04 -22.32
CA LEU A 371 24.32 1.76 -23.00
C LEU A 371 24.50 0.56 -22.05
N CYS A 372 23.63 -0.46 -22.15
CA CYS A 372 23.84 -1.82 -21.63
C CYS A 372 24.89 -2.56 -22.48
N ALA A 373 26.15 -2.13 -22.37
CA ALA A 373 26.99 -1.85 -23.54
C ALA A 373 27.49 -3.03 -24.40
N ALA A 374 27.18 -2.95 -25.71
CA ALA A 374 28.03 -3.46 -26.79
C ALA A 374 28.03 -2.58 -28.07
N THR A 375 28.42 -1.31 -27.94
CA THR A 375 29.09 -0.47 -28.96
C THR A 375 28.34 0.13 -30.17
N SER A 376 28.17 1.47 -30.09
CA SER A 376 28.52 2.46 -31.13
C SER A 376 27.48 2.88 -32.20
N PRO A 377 27.47 4.15 -32.64
CA PRO A 377 26.76 5.22 -31.92
C PRO A 377 26.02 6.14 -32.89
N GLN A 378 25.01 5.65 -33.63
CA GLN A 378 24.28 6.49 -34.60
C GLN A 378 22.76 6.28 -34.75
N TYR A 379 22.20 5.05 -34.68
CA TYR A 379 20.78 4.83 -35.08
C TYR A 379 20.05 3.64 -34.42
N GLU A 380 19.94 3.58 -33.09
CA GLU A 380 18.88 2.78 -32.43
C GLU A 380 18.13 3.70 -31.43
N ARG A 381 16.86 3.38 -31.12
CA ARG A 381 15.93 4.30 -30.41
C ARG A 381 15.27 3.72 -29.16
N VAL A 382 15.58 2.47 -28.81
CA VAL A 382 15.04 1.79 -27.63
C VAL A 382 16.18 0.93 -27.07
N ASP A 383 16.65 1.25 -25.87
CA ASP A 383 17.55 0.37 -25.11
C ASP A 383 16.72 -0.66 -24.34
N VAL A 384 17.10 -1.94 -24.45
CA VAL A 384 16.45 -3.06 -23.77
C VAL A 384 17.51 -3.85 -23.02
N CYS A 385 17.40 -3.89 -21.69
CA CYS A 385 18.34 -4.59 -20.81
C CYS A 385 17.63 -5.78 -20.14
N ASP A 386 18.34 -6.90 -19.94
CA ASP A 386 17.79 -8.06 -19.24
C ASP A 386 18.04 -8.03 -17.73
N GLY A 387 17.10 -8.62 -16.98
CA GLY A 387 17.15 -8.76 -15.52
C GLY A 387 18.24 -9.70 -14.98
N SER A 388 19.21 -10.13 -15.79
CA SER A 388 20.43 -10.77 -15.28
C SER A 388 21.54 -9.75 -14.94
N THR A 389 21.40 -8.51 -15.41
CA THR A 389 22.34 -7.41 -15.12
C THR A 389 22.06 -6.74 -13.76
N PHE A 390 20.79 -6.69 -13.34
CA PHE A 390 20.35 -6.19 -12.04
C PHE A 390 19.84 -7.34 -11.17
N ASN A 391 20.43 -7.53 -9.99
CA ASN A 391 20.38 -8.78 -9.22
C ASN A 391 19.02 -9.08 -8.51
N HIS A 392 17.94 -8.40 -8.89
CA HIS A 392 16.66 -8.38 -8.15
C HIS A 392 15.41 -8.54 -9.02
N THR A 393 15.48 -8.30 -10.34
CA THR A 393 14.31 -8.32 -11.23
C THR A 393 14.18 -9.62 -12.02
N ARG A 394 13.64 -10.67 -11.38
CA ARG A 394 13.07 -11.81 -12.15
C ARG A 394 11.75 -11.36 -12.79
N ASN A 395 11.54 -11.73 -14.05
CA ASN A 395 10.33 -11.49 -14.86
C ASN A 395 9.96 -10.01 -15.13
N ALA A 396 10.88 -9.04 -14.95
CA ALA A 396 10.66 -7.65 -15.37
C ALA A 396 11.32 -7.31 -16.73
N LEU A 397 10.76 -6.32 -17.44
CA LEU A 397 11.30 -5.77 -18.68
C LEU A 397 11.51 -4.25 -18.57
N ALA A 398 12.72 -3.79 -18.88
CA ALA A 398 13.13 -2.39 -18.91
C ALA A 398 12.76 -1.70 -20.24
N LEU A 399 12.18 -0.49 -20.20
CA LEU A 399 11.70 0.25 -21.39
C LEU A 399 11.94 1.77 -21.33
N ALA A 400 13.17 2.25 -21.47
CA ALA A 400 13.42 3.69 -21.37
C ALA A 400 12.85 4.52 -22.56
N HIS A 401 12.46 5.77 -22.29
CA HIS A 401 12.21 6.85 -23.27
C HIS A 401 11.04 6.72 -24.28
N THR A 402 9.90 6.09 -23.91
CA THR A 402 8.73 5.96 -24.82
C THR A 402 8.12 7.30 -25.28
N THR A 403 7.82 7.44 -26.57
CA THR A 403 7.33 8.70 -27.19
C THR A 403 5.88 8.65 -27.73
N PRO A 404 5.19 9.80 -27.92
CA PRO A 404 3.85 9.82 -28.52
C PRO A 404 3.82 9.29 -29.96
N GLY A 405 2.98 8.29 -30.22
CA GLY A 405 2.91 7.55 -31.49
C GLY A 405 3.73 6.26 -31.50
N GLU A 406 4.43 5.93 -30.41
CA GLU A 406 5.25 4.73 -30.29
C GLU A 406 4.42 3.47 -30.01
N ILE A 407 4.99 2.33 -30.40
CA ILE A 407 4.40 1.00 -30.36
C ILE A 407 5.44 0.06 -29.76
N VAL A 408 5.23 -0.37 -28.52
CA VAL A 408 6.17 -1.21 -27.76
C VAL A 408 5.62 -2.62 -27.61
N THR A 409 6.17 -3.56 -28.39
CA THR A 409 5.83 -4.98 -28.35
C THR A 409 6.78 -5.76 -27.44
N MET A 410 6.24 -6.48 -26.47
CA MET A 410 6.97 -7.33 -25.53
C MET A 410 6.39 -8.75 -25.48
N GLN A 411 7.21 -9.70 -25.02
CA GLN A 411 6.76 -11.03 -24.62
C GLN A 411 7.06 -11.26 -23.15
N PHE A 412 6.11 -11.85 -22.43
CA PHE A 412 6.19 -12.16 -21.00
C PHE A 412 5.56 -13.52 -20.73
N ASP A 413 6.12 -14.28 -19.79
CA ASP A 413 5.60 -15.60 -19.44
C ASP A 413 4.62 -15.50 -18.26
N VAL A 414 3.36 -15.90 -18.48
CA VAL A 414 2.38 -16.07 -17.41
C VAL A 414 2.58 -17.45 -16.79
N GLU A 415 3.09 -17.53 -15.56
CA GLU A 415 3.37 -18.82 -14.93
C GLU A 415 2.08 -19.56 -14.49
N THR A 416 1.05 -18.81 -14.07
CA THR A 416 -0.22 -19.36 -13.55
C THR A 416 -1.41 -18.74 -14.29
N ALA A 417 -2.29 -19.56 -14.87
CA ALA A 417 -3.50 -19.07 -15.52
C ALA A 417 -4.49 -18.45 -14.52
N GLY A 418 -5.30 -17.51 -14.98
CA GLY A 418 -6.36 -16.88 -14.19
C GLY A 418 -6.67 -15.45 -14.63
N THR A 419 -7.46 -14.77 -13.81
CA THR A 419 -7.81 -13.37 -13.98
C THR A 419 -6.74 -12.47 -13.39
N TYR A 420 -6.35 -11.42 -14.12
CA TYR A 420 -5.40 -10.41 -13.68
C TYR A 420 -5.98 -9.01 -13.85
N GLU A 421 -5.64 -8.10 -12.95
CA GLU A 421 -5.79 -6.66 -13.15
C GLU A 421 -4.56 -6.13 -13.89
N VAL A 422 -4.80 -5.40 -14.97
CA VAL A 422 -3.80 -4.57 -15.63
C VAL A 422 -3.79 -3.23 -14.91
N VAL A 423 -2.71 -2.97 -14.20
CA VAL A 423 -2.46 -1.74 -13.46
C VAL A 423 -1.45 -0.89 -14.20
N VAL A 424 -1.66 0.42 -14.24
CA VAL A 424 -0.77 1.41 -14.86
C VAL A 424 -0.43 2.50 -13.84
N ARG A 425 0.80 3.03 -13.93
CA ARG A 425 1.24 4.22 -13.22
C ARG A 425 1.83 5.22 -14.21
N THR A 426 1.58 6.52 -14.05
CA THR A 426 2.09 7.57 -14.96
C THR A 426 2.50 8.88 -14.24
N GLY A 427 3.71 9.37 -14.52
CA GLY A 427 4.22 10.65 -14.03
C GLY A 427 4.06 11.78 -15.05
N GLY A 428 3.40 12.88 -14.67
CA GLY A 428 3.01 13.96 -15.58
C GLY A 428 2.66 15.27 -14.86
N GLN A 429 2.39 16.35 -15.60
CA GLN A 429 2.13 17.67 -14.99
C GLN A 429 0.65 18.08 -14.96
N HIS A 430 -0.26 17.19 -15.40
CA HIS A 430 -1.69 17.46 -15.58
C HIS A 430 -2.52 16.23 -15.17
N ALA A 431 -3.69 16.43 -14.55
CA ALA A 431 -4.57 15.34 -14.10
C ALA A 431 -5.04 14.42 -15.24
N ASP A 432 -5.56 15.02 -16.32
CA ASP A 432 -5.71 14.37 -17.63
C ASP A 432 -4.32 14.14 -18.24
N ALA A 433 -3.68 13.03 -17.87
CA ALA A 433 -2.34 12.69 -18.34
C ALA A 433 -2.37 12.35 -19.84
N GLY A 434 -3.27 11.45 -20.25
CA GLY A 434 -3.46 11.10 -21.66
C GLY A 434 -4.18 9.77 -21.88
N LYS A 435 -3.84 9.08 -22.97
CA LYS A 435 -4.42 7.77 -23.32
C LYS A 435 -3.38 6.71 -23.67
N ILE A 436 -3.67 5.45 -23.32
CA ILE A 436 -2.96 4.23 -23.73
C ILE A 436 -3.95 3.27 -24.42
N GLN A 437 -3.47 2.45 -25.36
CA GLN A 437 -4.16 1.25 -25.81
C GLN A 437 -3.24 0.04 -25.72
N PHE A 438 -3.75 -1.06 -25.18
CA PHE A 438 -3.06 -2.34 -25.15
C PHE A 438 -3.56 -3.25 -26.27
N TYR A 439 -2.65 -4.02 -26.87
CA TYR A 439 -2.96 -5.12 -27.78
C TYR A 439 -2.37 -6.40 -27.19
N TRP A 440 -3.20 -7.40 -26.92
CA TRP A 440 -2.76 -8.65 -26.29
C TRP A 440 -2.86 -9.79 -27.30
N ASN A 441 -1.74 -10.47 -27.59
CA ASN A 441 -1.62 -11.47 -28.64
C ASN A 441 -2.21 -10.97 -29.99
N ASP A 442 -1.73 -9.80 -30.40
CA ASP A 442 -2.17 -9.00 -31.56
C ASP A 442 -3.65 -8.55 -31.57
N GLN A 443 -4.43 -8.82 -30.51
CA GLN A 443 -5.83 -8.39 -30.41
C GLN A 443 -5.95 -7.03 -29.71
N PRO A 444 -6.53 -6.00 -30.34
CA PRO A 444 -6.71 -4.68 -29.71
C PRO A 444 -7.66 -4.75 -28.51
N GLY A 445 -7.21 -4.21 -27.38
CA GLY A 445 -8.02 -3.81 -26.23
C GLY A 445 -8.65 -2.42 -26.43
N ALA A 446 -9.17 -1.86 -25.34
CA ALA A 446 -9.79 -0.54 -25.35
C ALA A 446 -8.77 0.61 -25.38
N PHE A 447 -9.26 1.83 -25.51
CA PHE A 447 -8.49 3.03 -25.15
C PHE A 447 -8.80 3.38 -23.70
N HIS A 448 -7.77 3.41 -22.88
CA HIS A 448 -7.83 3.75 -21.46
C HIS A 448 -7.35 5.20 -21.33
N ASP A 449 -8.17 6.05 -20.72
CA ASP A 449 -7.65 7.29 -20.13
C ASP A 449 -6.78 6.90 -18.94
N VAL A 450 -5.62 7.56 -18.82
CA VAL A 450 -4.73 7.38 -17.67
C VAL A 450 -4.69 8.68 -16.89
N ARG A 451 -4.95 8.56 -15.58
CA ARG A 451 -4.77 9.63 -14.60
C ARG A 451 -3.28 9.79 -14.31
N HIS A 452 -2.94 10.96 -13.83
CA HIS A 452 -1.61 11.26 -13.34
C HIS A 452 -1.43 10.79 -11.89
N THR A 453 -0.34 10.09 -11.58
CA THR A 453 -0.14 9.35 -10.32
C THR A 453 1.11 9.74 -9.51
N SER A 454 1.92 10.69 -10.00
CA SER A 454 3.25 10.98 -9.43
C SER A 454 3.73 12.40 -9.79
N HIS A 455 3.24 13.43 -9.07
CA HIS A 455 3.81 14.81 -8.97
C HIS A 455 2.99 15.73 -8.04
N LEU A 456 1.72 15.40 -7.72
CA LEU A 456 0.87 16.17 -6.77
C LEU A 456 1.02 15.74 -5.30
N GLY A 457 2.03 14.93 -4.98
CA GLY A 457 2.22 14.34 -3.65
C GLY A 457 1.38 13.09 -3.37
N ILE A 458 0.33 12.81 -4.14
CA ILE A 458 -0.48 11.59 -3.96
C ILE A 458 0.10 10.47 -4.84
N PHE A 459 0.50 9.35 -4.21
CA PHE A 459 0.81 8.09 -4.90
C PHE A 459 -0.50 7.36 -5.22
N MET A 460 -0.80 7.19 -6.51
CA MET A 460 -1.98 6.49 -7.01
C MET A 460 -1.59 5.36 -7.97
N GLN A 461 -2.53 4.45 -8.26
CA GLN A 461 -2.44 3.45 -9.33
C GLN A 461 -3.74 3.45 -10.14
N ASP A 462 -3.66 3.14 -11.44
CA ASP A 462 -4.82 3.02 -12.32
C ASP A 462 -5.04 1.57 -12.72
N VAL A 463 -6.09 0.93 -12.21
CA VAL A 463 -6.60 -0.34 -12.78
C VAL A 463 -7.29 0.01 -14.11
N VAL A 464 -6.61 -0.27 -15.24
CA VAL A 464 -7.11 0.12 -16.58
C VAL A 464 -8.01 -0.94 -17.20
N GLU A 465 -7.77 -2.23 -16.96
CA GLU A 465 -8.68 -3.32 -17.32
C GLU A 465 -8.43 -4.59 -16.50
N THR A 466 -9.46 -5.43 -16.36
CA THR A 466 -9.33 -6.81 -15.87
C THR A 466 -9.31 -7.78 -17.04
N ARG A 467 -8.38 -8.74 -17.05
CA ARG A 467 -8.09 -9.63 -18.20
C ARG A 467 -7.75 -11.05 -17.76
N GLU A 468 -8.36 -12.04 -18.42
CA GLU A 468 -8.02 -13.45 -18.24
C GLU A 468 -6.77 -13.81 -19.08
N PHE A 469 -5.80 -14.49 -18.47
CA PHE A 469 -4.60 -15.00 -19.13
C PHE A 469 -4.45 -16.51 -18.95
N VAL A 470 -3.97 -17.17 -19.99
CA VAL A 470 -3.54 -18.58 -19.96
C VAL A 470 -2.06 -18.68 -19.63
N ALA A 471 -1.62 -19.78 -19.02
CA ALA A 471 -0.22 -19.99 -18.71
C ALA A 471 0.65 -20.18 -19.98
N GLY A 472 1.88 -19.67 -19.92
CA GLY A 472 2.84 -19.63 -21.03
C GLY A 472 3.02 -18.22 -21.62
N THR A 473 3.89 -18.12 -22.63
CA THR A 473 4.32 -16.84 -23.22
C THR A 473 3.16 -16.09 -23.88
N GLN A 474 2.88 -14.90 -23.35
CA GLN A 474 1.96 -13.92 -23.90
C GLN A 474 2.74 -12.83 -24.65
N THR A 475 2.06 -12.11 -25.54
CA THR A 475 2.58 -10.90 -26.18
C THR A 475 1.70 -9.71 -25.81
N VAL A 476 2.29 -8.58 -25.40
CA VAL A 476 1.60 -7.30 -25.26
C VAL A 476 2.27 -6.25 -26.13
N THR A 477 1.46 -5.52 -26.90
CA THR A 477 1.89 -4.35 -27.66
C THR A 477 1.18 -3.13 -27.07
N MET A 478 1.94 -2.29 -26.37
CA MET A 478 1.45 -1.02 -25.84
C MET A 478 1.53 0.05 -26.94
N VAL A 479 0.47 0.83 -27.10
CA VAL A 479 0.39 1.90 -28.11
C VAL A 479 0.07 3.21 -27.40
N LEU A 480 0.90 4.22 -27.64
CA LEU A 480 0.64 5.61 -27.24
C LEU A 480 0.02 6.34 -28.44
N PRO A 481 -1.32 6.35 -28.59
CA PRO A 481 -1.96 6.73 -29.85
C PRO A 481 -1.67 8.17 -30.28
N ALA A 482 -1.18 8.32 -31.51
CA ALA A 482 -0.95 9.61 -32.13
C ALA A 482 -2.26 10.38 -32.32
N GLY A 483 -2.25 11.69 -32.05
CA GLY A 483 -3.40 12.58 -32.17
C GLY A 483 -4.15 12.86 -30.85
N TYR A 484 -3.82 12.15 -29.77
CA TYR A 484 -4.26 12.51 -28.42
C TYR A 484 -3.26 13.46 -27.73
N ARG A 485 -3.74 14.14 -26.69
CA ARG A 485 -2.93 15.02 -25.85
C ARG A 485 -2.23 14.15 -24.80
N GLN A 486 -0.90 13.95 -24.94
CA GLN A 486 -0.10 13.12 -24.04
C GLN A 486 0.82 14.01 -23.18
N TYR A 487 0.65 13.98 -21.86
CA TYR A 487 1.36 14.80 -20.86
C TYR A 487 1.88 13.96 -19.68
N PHE A 488 2.19 12.68 -19.95
CA PHE A 488 2.76 11.73 -19.00
C PHE A 488 3.96 10.98 -19.58
N ASN A 489 4.85 10.57 -18.69
CA ASN A 489 5.72 9.40 -18.84
C ASN A 489 4.96 8.20 -18.28
N LEU A 490 5.07 7.04 -18.92
CA LEU A 490 4.70 5.78 -18.28
C LEU A 490 5.71 5.54 -17.13
N ASP A 491 5.26 5.11 -15.96
CA ASP A 491 6.12 4.71 -14.83
C ASP A 491 6.23 3.17 -14.79
N TYR A 492 5.10 2.47 -14.95
CA TYR A 492 5.05 1.02 -15.23
C TYR A 492 3.67 0.56 -15.69
N VAL A 493 3.63 -0.67 -16.23
CA VAL A 493 2.43 -1.50 -16.33
C VAL A 493 2.67 -2.78 -15.52
N GLN A 494 1.68 -3.19 -14.72
CA GLN A 494 1.76 -4.33 -13.82
C GLN A 494 0.55 -5.25 -13.99
N LEU A 495 0.77 -6.55 -13.83
CA LEU A 495 -0.28 -7.57 -13.82
C LEU A 495 -0.40 -8.14 -12.41
N ASN A 496 -1.45 -7.76 -11.67
CA ASN A 496 -1.80 -8.32 -10.37
C ASN A 496 -2.76 -9.49 -10.57
N ARG A 497 -2.48 -10.68 -10.02
CA ARG A 497 -3.40 -11.82 -10.16
C ARG A 497 -4.54 -11.70 -9.15
N ILE A 498 -5.79 -11.61 -9.62
CA ILE A 498 -6.96 -11.71 -8.74
C ILE A 498 -7.03 -13.16 -8.22
N GLU A 499 -7.23 -13.34 -6.92
CA GLU A 499 -7.44 -14.68 -6.37
C GLU A 499 -8.86 -15.17 -6.66
N ASP A 500 -8.96 -16.38 -7.23
CA ASP A 500 -10.21 -17.11 -7.28
C ASP A 500 -10.63 -17.42 -5.83
N PRO A 501 -11.88 -17.14 -5.39
CA PRO A 501 -12.30 -17.42 -4.02
C PRO A 501 -12.09 -18.89 -3.71
N ALA A 502 -11.37 -19.16 -2.61
CA ALA A 502 -10.73 -20.45 -2.35
C ALA A 502 -11.68 -21.64 -2.59
N PRO A 503 -11.27 -22.65 -3.41
CA PRO A 503 -12.17 -23.69 -3.87
C PRO A 503 -12.72 -24.48 -2.68
N ASN A 504 -14.05 -24.41 -2.50
CA ASN A 504 -14.77 -25.03 -1.38
C ASN A 504 -14.28 -26.45 -1.10
N GLN A 505 -13.71 -26.65 0.10
CA GLN A 505 -13.24 -27.95 0.58
C GLN A 505 -14.34 -29.00 0.38
N PRO A 506 -14.08 -30.11 -0.36
CA PRO A 506 -15.11 -31.08 -0.74
C PRO A 506 -15.56 -31.91 0.48
N GLY A 507 -16.46 -31.31 1.26
CA GLY A 507 -16.93 -31.81 2.55
C GLY A 507 -17.91 -30.87 3.26
N GLN A 508 -17.87 -29.55 3.02
CA GLN A 508 -18.90 -28.64 3.53
C GLN A 508 -20.09 -28.54 2.57
N SER A 509 -21.21 -29.18 2.93
CA SER A 509 -22.46 -29.10 2.17
C SER A 509 -23.20 -27.79 2.43
N SER A 510 -23.40 -26.97 1.40
CA SER A 510 -24.14 -25.71 1.49
C SER A 510 -25.63 -25.94 1.77
N HIS A 511 -26.04 -25.71 3.03
CA HIS A 511 -27.43 -25.90 3.47
C HIS A 511 -28.39 -24.75 3.08
N LEU A 512 -28.13 -24.07 1.96
CA LEU A 512 -28.90 -22.92 1.45
C LEU A 512 -29.21 -23.06 -0.06
N SER A 513 -30.14 -23.96 -0.42
CA SER A 513 -30.75 -23.99 -1.77
C SER A 513 -31.98 -24.92 -1.88
N SER A 514 -33.05 -24.65 -1.12
CA SER A 514 -34.30 -25.45 -1.21
C SER A 514 -35.61 -24.69 -0.93
N LEU A 515 -35.67 -23.37 -1.20
CA LEU A 515 -36.88 -22.55 -1.03
C LEU A 515 -37.21 -21.64 -2.25
N SER A 516 -37.28 -22.19 -3.46
CA SER A 516 -37.71 -21.41 -4.65
C SER A 516 -38.19 -22.24 -5.86
N SER A 517 -39.02 -23.28 -5.70
CA SER A 517 -39.54 -24.05 -6.86
C SER A 517 -40.90 -24.76 -6.71
N SER A 518 -41.93 -24.09 -6.16
CA SER A 518 -43.32 -24.57 -6.30
C SER A 518 -44.40 -23.49 -6.13
N LEU A 519 -44.77 -22.77 -7.21
CA LEU A 519 -46.08 -22.06 -7.32
C LEU A 519 -46.40 -21.51 -8.75
N SER A 520 -46.60 -22.43 -9.71
CA SER A 520 -47.28 -22.29 -11.04
C SER A 520 -46.79 -23.48 -11.90
N SER A 521 -47.56 -24.26 -12.66
CA SER A 521 -48.94 -24.28 -13.18
C SER A 521 -49.70 -25.54 -12.66
N THR A 522 -50.99 -25.85 -12.91
CA THR A 522 -52.19 -25.16 -13.45
C THR A 522 -52.05 -24.43 -14.79
N SER A 523 -52.40 -25.02 -15.94
CA SER A 523 -53.08 -26.31 -16.21
C SER A 523 -52.15 -27.50 -16.38
#